data_AF-A0A839U520-F1
#
_entry.id   AF-A0A839U520-F1
#
_cell.length_a   1.000
_cell.length_b   1.000
_cell.length_c   1.000
_cell.angle_alpha   90.00
_cell.angle_beta   90.00
_cell.angle_gamma   90.00
#
_symmetry.space_group_name_H-M   'P 1'
#
loop_
_entity.id
_entity.type
_entity.pdbx_description
1 polymer ?
#
loop_
_entity_poly.entity_id
_entity_poly.type
_entity_poly.pdbx_seq_one_letter_code
_entity_poly.pdbx_strand_id
1 'polypeptide(L)'
;MKKFVIAAIICAAFSSAAYAVDDKTRDAIQALKFTKASAYAKAIDQYCFADHPFATQPLADAAAQEAEFRQEMNGNEQATDIIADADRSAAEHLKVDQSACAPAATFVDGVAATIEDSKQHMAAIKQTFADAKVAEEKAAQAEKRSATCHDLQSSADAAGLEDLVSKRMALLDCADVLGVDNIAKVDTRIEKLRTDQKATDDAKQKQAADAKATAAAADAKRAAEVAANMAKPAIKPAVKPAEEVTFVGRWDQIDGSCRGRLWDFNTRTYDGTPIRNVERNGNSYRLELSDGYAFELRDVTKRNLTWYSLESGDSFRLKRCK
;
A
#
# COMPACT_ATOMS: atom_id res chain seq x y z
N MET A 1 29.73 -21.89 32.65
CA MET A 1 30.34 -22.09 31.33
C MET A 1 29.24 -22.03 30.28
N LYS A 2 29.32 -21.02 29.40
CA LYS A 2 28.36 -20.70 28.35
C LYS A 2 28.32 -21.82 27.31
N LYS A 3 27.15 -22.37 26.99
CA LYS A 3 26.91 -23.05 25.71
C LYS A 3 26.06 -22.11 24.88
N PHE A 4 26.73 -21.52 23.90
CA PHE A 4 26.17 -20.57 22.95
C PHE A 4 25.19 -21.28 22.02
N VAL A 5 24.07 -20.61 21.84
CA VAL A 5 23.16 -20.68 20.71
C VAL A 5 23.98 -20.56 19.41
N ILE A 6 23.84 -21.53 18.51
CA ILE A 6 24.17 -21.33 17.09
C ILE A 6 22.87 -21.53 16.34
N ALA A 7 22.21 -20.41 16.09
CA ALA A 7 21.23 -20.25 15.03
C ALA A 7 21.95 -19.65 13.81
N ALA A 8 21.46 -20.03 12.63
CA ALA A 8 21.69 -19.42 11.33
C ALA A 8 23.05 -19.65 10.65
N ILE A 9 23.09 -20.58 9.69
CA ILE A 9 23.48 -20.30 8.29
C ILE A 9 22.59 -21.16 7.39
N ILE A 10 21.46 -20.62 6.94
CA ILE A 10 20.81 -21.05 5.70
C ILE A 10 20.88 -19.81 4.80
N CYS A 11 21.96 -19.72 4.03
CA CYS A 11 22.08 -18.80 2.92
C CYS A 11 22.68 -19.59 1.75
N ALA A 12 22.09 -19.38 0.58
CA ALA A 12 22.50 -19.87 -0.73
C ALA A 12 22.28 -21.37 -1.04
N ALA A 13 21.01 -21.73 -1.24
CA ALA A 13 20.61 -22.75 -2.22
C ALA A 13 19.35 -22.27 -2.98
N PHE A 14 19.37 -21.02 -3.45
CA PHE A 14 18.42 -20.55 -4.46
C PHE A 14 18.92 -20.98 -5.84
N SER A 15 18.46 -22.13 -6.33
CA SER A 15 18.35 -22.47 -7.76
C SER A 15 17.72 -23.86 -7.91
N SER A 16 16.46 -24.02 -7.50
CA SER A 16 15.49 -25.03 -8.00
C SER A 16 14.36 -25.20 -6.98
N ALA A 17 13.39 -24.29 -6.97
CA ALA A 17 12.08 -24.53 -6.37
C ALA A 17 11.27 -25.52 -7.23
N ALA A 18 11.88 -26.66 -7.55
CA ALA A 18 11.38 -27.73 -8.41
C ALA A 18 11.94 -29.10 -7.99
N TYR A 19 12.10 -29.33 -6.68
CA TYR A 19 12.33 -30.68 -6.14
C TYR A 19 11.36 -30.93 -4.98
N ALA A 20 10.06 -30.80 -5.29
CA ALA A 20 9.03 -31.51 -4.57
C ALA A 20 9.19 -33.00 -4.93
N VAL A 21 9.65 -33.79 -3.97
CA VAL A 21 10.08 -35.21 -4.12
C VAL A 21 11.39 -35.35 -4.91
N ASP A 22 12.41 -35.91 -4.28
CA ASP A 22 13.66 -36.22 -4.98
C ASP A 22 13.42 -37.33 -6.02
N ASP A 23 14.17 -37.29 -7.13
CA ASP A 23 13.95 -38.20 -8.26
C ASP A 23 13.95 -39.69 -7.85
N LYS A 24 14.72 -40.05 -6.82
CA LYS A 24 14.78 -41.40 -6.26
C LYS A 24 13.44 -41.87 -5.69
N THR A 25 12.72 -40.98 -5.01
CA THR A 25 11.42 -41.30 -4.42
C THR A 25 10.35 -41.44 -5.51
N ARG A 26 10.43 -40.61 -6.57
CA ARG A 26 9.58 -40.73 -7.76
C ARG A 26 9.83 -42.05 -8.50
N ASP A 27 11.08 -42.39 -8.73
CA ASP A 27 11.48 -43.64 -9.39
C ASP A 27 11.03 -44.87 -8.60
N ALA A 28 11.13 -44.82 -7.26
CA ALA A 28 10.67 -45.89 -6.38
C ALA A 28 9.16 -46.14 -6.50
N ILE A 29 8.34 -45.08 -6.58
CA ILE A 29 6.89 -45.20 -6.78
C ILE A 29 6.57 -45.73 -8.19
N GLN A 30 7.26 -45.24 -9.23
CA GLN A 30 7.04 -45.73 -10.60
C GLN A 30 7.44 -47.20 -10.79
N ALA A 31 8.42 -47.67 -10.01
CA ALA A 31 8.90 -49.05 -10.00
C ALA A 31 7.95 -50.02 -9.28
N LEU A 32 6.93 -49.52 -8.55
CA LEU A 32 5.87 -50.35 -8.00
C LEU A 32 5.11 -51.08 -9.12
N LYS A 33 4.61 -52.27 -8.79
CA LYS A 33 4.02 -53.20 -9.78
C LYS A 33 2.63 -53.70 -9.35
N PHE A 34 2.02 -53.12 -8.33
CA PHE A 34 0.73 -53.56 -7.78
C PHE A 34 -0.41 -53.33 -8.75
N THR A 35 -0.47 -52.15 -9.40
CA THR A 35 -1.49 -51.90 -10.43
C THR A 35 -1.42 -52.94 -11.55
N LYS A 36 -0.21 -53.21 -12.04
CA LYS A 36 0.00 -54.24 -13.08
C LYS A 36 -0.34 -55.63 -12.58
N ALA A 37 0.11 -56.03 -11.39
CA ALA A 37 -0.17 -57.34 -10.83
C ALA A 37 -1.66 -57.55 -10.55
N SER A 38 -2.38 -56.55 -10.05
CA SER A 38 -3.83 -56.61 -9.86
C SER A 38 -4.58 -56.81 -11.18
N ALA A 39 -4.16 -56.10 -12.24
CA ALA A 39 -4.72 -56.27 -13.58
C ALA A 39 -4.50 -57.69 -14.14
N TYR A 40 -3.27 -58.23 -14.02
CA TYR A 40 -2.99 -59.61 -14.42
C TYR A 40 -3.75 -60.63 -13.58
N ALA A 41 -3.92 -60.41 -12.28
CA ALA A 41 -4.70 -61.29 -11.42
C ALA A 41 -6.16 -61.39 -11.89
N LYS A 42 -6.82 -60.25 -12.17
CA LYS A 42 -8.18 -60.24 -12.75
C LYS A 42 -8.25 -60.93 -14.10
N ALA A 43 -7.27 -60.70 -14.97
CA ALA A 43 -7.23 -61.31 -16.30
C ALA A 43 -7.01 -62.83 -16.22
N ILE A 44 -6.18 -63.31 -15.30
CA ILE A 44 -5.96 -64.75 -15.05
C ILE A 44 -7.27 -65.42 -14.62
N ASP A 45 -7.98 -64.81 -13.67
CA ASP A 45 -9.26 -65.33 -13.15
C ASP A 45 -10.32 -65.42 -14.26
N GLN A 46 -10.26 -64.52 -15.24
CA GLN A 46 -11.21 -64.47 -16.34
C GLN A 46 -10.86 -65.43 -17.51
N TYR A 47 -9.57 -65.61 -17.83
CA TYR A 47 -9.16 -66.24 -19.09
C TYR A 47 -8.32 -67.52 -18.94
N CYS A 48 -7.80 -67.82 -17.74
CA CYS A 48 -6.79 -68.87 -17.55
C CYS A 48 -7.26 -69.99 -16.62
N PHE A 49 -7.49 -69.67 -15.34
CA PHE A 49 -7.69 -70.68 -14.28
C PHE A 49 -8.97 -70.40 -13.49
N ALA A 50 -10.07 -71.07 -13.86
CA ALA A 50 -11.35 -70.90 -13.17
C ALA A 50 -11.35 -71.40 -11.71
N ASP A 51 -10.41 -72.29 -11.36
CA ASP A 51 -10.42 -73.01 -10.08
C ASP A 51 -9.49 -72.40 -9.01
N HIS A 52 -8.70 -71.37 -9.35
CA HIS A 52 -7.80 -70.71 -8.41
C HIS A 52 -7.83 -69.19 -8.60
N PRO A 53 -8.60 -68.45 -7.78
CA PRO A 53 -8.68 -67.00 -7.91
C PRO A 53 -7.39 -66.33 -7.41
N PHE A 54 -6.77 -65.55 -8.27
CA PHE A 54 -5.58 -64.74 -8.01
C PHE A 54 -5.94 -63.30 -7.64
N ALA A 55 -7.10 -62.78 -8.07
CA ALA A 55 -7.54 -61.46 -7.68
C ALA A 55 -7.93 -61.44 -6.19
N THR A 56 -7.11 -60.79 -5.38
CA THR A 56 -7.34 -60.65 -3.94
C THR A 56 -7.54 -59.19 -3.55
N GLN A 57 -8.32 -58.98 -2.47
CA GLN A 57 -8.55 -57.63 -1.94
C GLN A 57 -7.25 -56.90 -1.56
N PRO A 58 -6.26 -57.52 -0.88
CA PRO A 58 -5.01 -56.84 -0.55
C PRO A 58 -4.22 -56.34 -1.77
N LEU A 59 -4.26 -57.09 -2.87
CA LEU A 59 -3.60 -56.70 -4.12
C LEU A 59 -4.35 -55.56 -4.82
N ALA A 60 -5.68 -55.58 -4.79
CA ALA A 60 -6.52 -54.49 -5.29
C ALA A 60 -6.32 -53.19 -4.48
N ASP A 61 -6.26 -53.29 -3.15
CA ASP A 61 -6.01 -52.15 -2.27
C ASP A 61 -4.61 -51.54 -2.52
N ALA A 62 -3.58 -52.37 -2.69
CA ALA A 62 -2.23 -51.91 -3.02
C ALA A 62 -2.16 -51.26 -4.41
N ALA A 63 -2.88 -51.81 -5.39
CA ALA A 63 -2.99 -51.23 -6.73
C ALA A 63 -3.68 -49.86 -6.72
N ALA A 64 -4.72 -49.70 -5.92
CA ALA A 64 -5.42 -48.41 -5.76
C ALA A 64 -4.49 -47.37 -5.12
N GLN A 65 -3.79 -47.72 -4.04
CA GLN A 65 -2.83 -46.84 -3.39
C GLN A 65 -1.70 -46.41 -4.35
N GLU A 66 -1.16 -47.35 -5.13
CA GLU A 66 -0.14 -47.03 -6.14
C GLU A 66 -0.67 -46.03 -7.19
N ALA A 67 -1.89 -46.25 -7.68
CA ALA A 67 -2.50 -45.37 -8.68
C ALA A 67 -2.78 -43.96 -8.12
N GLU A 68 -3.22 -43.85 -6.87
CA GLU A 68 -3.39 -42.57 -6.17
C GLU A 68 -2.05 -41.81 -6.05
N PHE A 69 -0.96 -42.48 -5.69
CA PHE A 69 0.36 -41.84 -5.63
C PHE A 69 0.82 -41.35 -7.01
N ARG A 70 0.61 -42.15 -8.06
CA ARG A 70 0.94 -41.75 -9.43
C ARG A 70 0.13 -40.52 -9.86
N GLN A 71 -1.15 -40.46 -9.50
CA GLN A 71 -2.01 -39.29 -9.74
C GLN A 71 -1.48 -38.05 -8.98
N GLU A 72 -1.17 -38.19 -7.69
CA GLU A 72 -0.66 -37.07 -6.88
C GLU A 72 0.66 -36.49 -7.42
N MET A 73 1.53 -37.32 -8.00
CA MET A 73 2.81 -36.88 -8.57
C MET A 73 2.68 -36.25 -9.97
N ASN A 74 1.89 -36.86 -10.86
CA ASN A 74 1.86 -36.45 -12.27
C ASN A 74 0.72 -35.47 -12.60
N GLY A 75 -0.33 -35.41 -11.77
CA GLY A 75 -1.46 -34.45 -11.86
C GLY A 75 -2.37 -34.56 -13.08
N ASN A 76 -1.92 -35.22 -14.16
CA ASN A 76 -2.57 -35.25 -15.47
C ASN A 76 -3.32 -36.55 -15.77
N GLU A 77 -3.23 -37.56 -14.91
CA GLU A 77 -3.84 -38.88 -15.09
C GLU A 77 -4.61 -39.25 -13.82
N GLN A 78 -5.85 -39.72 -13.97
CA GLN A 78 -6.66 -40.15 -12.82
C GLN A 78 -6.29 -41.57 -12.42
N ALA A 79 -6.29 -41.86 -11.12
CA ALA A 79 -6.03 -43.21 -10.60
C ALA A 79 -6.95 -44.27 -11.21
N THR A 80 -8.20 -43.91 -11.50
CA THR A 80 -9.17 -44.77 -12.18
C THR A 80 -8.75 -45.12 -13.61
N ASP A 81 -8.16 -44.17 -14.34
CA ASP A 81 -7.72 -44.37 -15.72
C ASP A 81 -6.46 -45.26 -15.75
N ILE A 82 -5.52 -45.03 -14.82
CA ILE A 82 -4.32 -45.85 -14.62
C ILE A 82 -4.71 -47.33 -14.40
N ILE A 83 -5.69 -47.58 -13.53
CA ILE A 83 -6.17 -48.95 -13.25
C ILE A 83 -6.89 -49.52 -14.47
N ALA A 84 -7.78 -48.74 -15.11
CA ALA A 84 -8.56 -49.21 -16.25
C ALA A 84 -7.67 -49.56 -17.47
N ASP A 85 -6.62 -48.78 -17.72
CA ASP A 85 -5.68 -49.05 -18.80
C ASP A 85 -4.80 -50.28 -18.52
N ALA A 86 -4.38 -50.46 -17.26
CA ALA A 86 -3.68 -51.68 -16.84
C ALA A 86 -4.57 -52.92 -17.00
N ASP A 87 -5.82 -52.86 -16.53
CA ASP A 87 -6.82 -53.93 -16.66
C ASP A 87 -7.05 -54.28 -18.13
N ARG A 88 -7.24 -53.27 -19.01
CA ARG A 88 -7.41 -53.47 -20.45
C ARG A 88 -6.20 -54.16 -21.07
N SER A 89 -4.99 -53.67 -20.78
CA SER A 89 -3.75 -54.22 -21.33
C SER A 89 -3.51 -55.67 -20.91
N ALA A 90 -3.75 -56.00 -19.64
CA ALA A 90 -3.59 -57.37 -19.14
C ALA A 90 -4.64 -58.32 -19.74
N ALA A 91 -5.89 -57.87 -19.85
CA ALA A 91 -6.97 -58.64 -20.47
C ALA A 91 -6.69 -58.90 -21.96
N GLU A 92 -6.27 -57.89 -22.72
CA GLU A 92 -5.91 -58.05 -24.13
C GLU A 92 -4.76 -59.04 -24.33
N HIS A 93 -3.75 -58.98 -23.46
CA HIS A 93 -2.61 -59.89 -23.52
C HIS A 93 -3.03 -61.35 -23.28
N LEU A 94 -3.69 -61.66 -22.17
CA LEU A 94 -4.04 -63.04 -21.81
C LEU A 94 -5.19 -63.62 -22.64
N LYS A 95 -6.06 -62.76 -23.19
CA LYS A 95 -7.09 -63.18 -24.13
C LYS A 95 -6.51 -63.70 -25.45
N VAL A 96 -5.40 -63.10 -25.91
CA VAL A 96 -4.76 -63.46 -27.19
C VAL A 96 -3.74 -64.58 -27.02
N ASP A 97 -3.02 -64.62 -25.89
CA ASP A 97 -2.00 -65.62 -25.62
C ASP A 97 -2.21 -66.31 -24.27
N GLN A 98 -2.91 -67.45 -24.29
CA GLN A 98 -3.11 -68.27 -23.09
C GLN A 98 -1.82 -68.95 -22.60
N SER A 99 -0.76 -69.05 -23.41
CA SER A 99 0.51 -69.60 -22.93
C SER A 99 1.19 -68.68 -21.91
N ALA A 100 0.82 -67.39 -21.89
CA ALA A 100 1.27 -66.41 -20.92
C ALA A 100 0.59 -66.53 -19.54
N CYS A 101 -0.43 -67.36 -19.38
CA CYS A 101 -1.17 -67.55 -18.12
C CYS A 101 -0.27 -67.99 -16.95
N ALA A 102 0.59 -68.99 -17.15
CA ALA A 102 1.47 -69.49 -16.07
C ALA A 102 2.58 -68.49 -15.68
N PRO A 103 3.29 -67.85 -16.64
CA PRO A 103 4.20 -66.75 -16.33
C PRO A 103 3.51 -65.57 -15.62
N ALA A 104 2.30 -65.20 -16.02
CA ALA A 104 1.54 -64.15 -15.39
C ALA A 104 1.17 -64.49 -13.94
N ALA A 105 0.76 -65.73 -13.67
CA ALA A 105 0.48 -66.20 -12.31
C ALA A 105 1.72 -66.09 -11.41
N THR A 106 2.88 -66.54 -11.90
CA THR A 106 4.16 -66.44 -11.17
C THR A 106 4.52 -64.98 -10.87
N PHE A 107 4.25 -64.07 -11.80
CA PHE A 107 4.46 -62.64 -11.59
C PHE A 107 3.52 -62.08 -10.51
N VAL A 108 2.23 -62.43 -10.54
CA VAL A 108 1.25 -61.99 -9.54
C VAL A 108 1.65 -62.49 -8.14
N ASP A 109 2.01 -63.76 -8.01
CA ASP A 109 2.43 -64.35 -6.72
C ASP A 109 3.68 -63.64 -6.17
N GLY A 110 4.66 -63.37 -7.04
CA GLY A 110 5.88 -62.67 -6.66
C GLY A 110 5.62 -61.26 -6.13
N VAL A 111 4.69 -60.51 -6.74
CA VAL A 111 4.32 -59.16 -6.29
C VAL A 111 3.40 -59.22 -5.06
N ALA A 112 2.50 -60.20 -4.98
CA ALA A 112 1.62 -60.38 -3.83
C ALA A 112 2.42 -60.65 -2.53
N ALA A 113 3.51 -61.41 -2.65
CA ALA A 113 4.41 -61.69 -1.53
C ALA A 113 5.12 -60.44 -0.97
N THR A 114 5.24 -59.35 -1.75
CA THR A 114 5.91 -58.12 -1.31
C THR A 114 4.96 -57.05 -0.79
N ILE A 115 3.65 -57.31 -0.76
CA ILE A 115 2.63 -56.31 -0.39
C ILE A 115 2.89 -55.73 1.01
N GLU A 116 3.15 -56.56 2.02
CA GLU A 116 3.31 -56.06 3.40
C GLU A 116 4.59 -55.23 3.60
N ASP A 117 5.71 -55.65 3.00
CA ASP A 117 6.95 -54.88 3.01
C ASP A 117 6.77 -53.54 2.29
N SER A 118 6.10 -53.57 1.14
CA SER A 118 5.86 -52.38 0.34
C SER A 118 4.86 -51.41 0.98
N LYS A 119 3.89 -51.89 1.77
CA LYS A 119 2.98 -51.02 2.55
C LYS A 119 3.75 -50.12 3.50
N GLN A 120 4.75 -50.65 4.20
CA GLN A 120 5.58 -49.87 5.12
C GLN A 120 6.41 -48.83 4.36
N HIS A 121 7.01 -49.24 3.23
CA HIS A 121 7.76 -48.33 2.37
C HIS A 121 6.89 -47.23 1.78
N MET A 122 5.68 -47.54 1.30
CA MET A 122 4.73 -46.57 0.74
C MET A 122 4.24 -45.57 1.81
N ALA A 123 4.01 -46.02 3.04
CA ALA A 123 3.66 -45.13 4.15
C ALA A 123 4.78 -44.14 4.47
N ALA A 124 6.04 -44.59 4.49
CA ALA A 124 7.20 -43.73 4.70
C ALA A 124 7.38 -42.72 3.55
N ILE A 125 7.14 -43.15 2.31
CA ILE A 125 7.17 -42.28 1.14
C ILE A 125 6.06 -41.21 1.23
N LYS A 126 4.84 -41.60 1.63
CA LYS A 126 3.72 -40.66 1.82
C LYS A 126 4.03 -39.57 2.84
N GLN A 127 4.59 -39.97 3.98
CA GLN A 127 4.99 -39.03 5.01
C GLN A 127 6.05 -38.06 4.48
N THR A 128 7.06 -38.59 3.78
CA THR A 128 8.12 -37.77 3.15
C THR A 128 7.54 -36.78 2.15
N PHE A 129 6.57 -37.21 1.33
CA PHE A 129 5.87 -36.35 0.37
C PHE A 129 5.10 -35.21 1.07
N ALA A 130 4.35 -35.55 2.12
CA ALA A 130 3.58 -34.58 2.88
C ALA A 130 4.50 -33.53 3.56
N ASP A 131 5.58 -33.98 4.17
CA ASP A 131 6.56 -33.10 4.82
C ASP A 131 7.26 -32.18 3.79
N ALA A 132 7.60 -32.71 2.61
CA ALA A 132 8.16 -31.94 1.51
C ALA A 132 7.20 -30.84 1.03
N LYS A 133 5.90 -31.15 0.88
CA LYS A 133 4.89 -30.18 0.47
C LYS A 133 4.73 -29.04 1.48
N VAL A 134 4.71 -29.37 2.78
CA VAL A 134 4.66 -28.36 3.85
C VAL A 134 5.92 -27.49 3.84
N ALA A 135 7.09 -28.09 3.62
CA ALA A 135 8.34 -27.36 3.52
C ALA A 135 8.37 -26.40 2.31
N GLU A 136 7.84 -26.84 1.17
CA GLU A 136 7.71 -26.02 -0.04
C GLU A 136 6.78 -24.83 0.17
N GLU A 137 5.59 -25.04 0.73
CA GLU A 137 4.65 -23.95 1.04
C GLU A 137 5.28 -22.92 1.99
N LYS A 138 6.02 -23.39 3.00
CA LYS A 138 6.75 -22.54 3.94
C LYS A 138 7.88 -21.77 3.25
N ALA A 139 8.62 -22.40 2.34
CA ALA A 139 9.66 -21.75 1.56
C ALA A 139 9.08 -20.65 0.65
N ALA A 140 8.01 -20.95 -0.08
CA ALA A 140 7.31 -19.97 -0.91
C ALA A 140 6.77 -18.79 -0.09
N GLN A 141 6.23 -19.05 1.11
CA GLN A 141 5.79 -18.00 2.02
C GLN A 141 6.97 -17.14 2.51
N ALA A 142 8.11 -17.76 2.82
CA ALA A 142 9.32 -17.06 3.23
C ALA A 142 9.88 -16.18 2.11
N GLU A 143 9.88 -16.66 0.86
CA GLU A 143 10.27 -15.89 -0.33
C GLU A 143 9.37 -14.68 -0.53
N LYS A 144 8.04 -14.86 -0.46
CA LYS A 144 7.06 -13.77 -0.55
C LYS A 144 7.25 -12.74 0.55
N ARG A 145 7.50 -13.18 1.78
CA ARG A 145 7.80 -12.29 2.91
C ARG A 145 9.11 -11.53 2.65
N SER A 146 10.14 -12.21 2.16
CA SER A 146 11.41 -11.59 1.81
C SER A 146 11.24 -10.48 0.77
N ALA A 147 10.54 -10.75 -0.33
CA ALA A 147 10.23 -9.76 -1.36
C ALA A 147 9.46 -8.56 -0.79
N THR A 148 8.42 -8.81 0.00
CA THR A 148 7.61 -7.74 0.65
C THR A 148 8.46 -6.85 1.55
N CYS A 149 9.37 -7.45 2.33
CA CYS A 149 10.27 -6.71 3.20
C CYS A 149 11.27 -5.85 2.40
N HIS A 150 11.82 -6.39 1.30
CA HIS A 150 12.71 -5.63 0.43
C HIS A 150 12.00 -4.47 -0.28
N ASP A 151 10.76 -4.67 -0.74
CA ASP A 151 9.95 -3.60 -1.33
C ASP A 151 9.65 -2.50 -0.30
N LEU A 152 9.31 -2.88 0.93
CA LEU A 152 9.08 -1.93 2.02
C LEU A 152 10.34 -1.09 2.30
N GLN A 153 11.51 -1.74 2.37
CA GLN A 153 12.79 -1.06 2.53
C GLN A 153 13.05 -0.08 1.39
N SER A 154 12.86 -0.50 0.13
CA SER A 154 13.04 0.39 -1.03
C SER A 154 12.09 1.59 -0.97
N SER A 155 10.84 1.42 -0.54
CA SER A 155 9.89 2.53 -0.38
C SER A 155 10.33 3.48 0.75
N ALA A 156 10.85 2.92 1.85
CA ALA A 156 11.34 3.67 2.98
C ALA A 156 12.59 4.48 2.61
N ASP A 157 13.50 3.92 1.81
CA ASP A 157 14.71 4.60 1.32
C ASP A 157 14.38 5.85 0.48
N ALA A 158 13.23 5.86 -0.21
CA ALA A 158 12.74 7.03 -0.95
C ALA A 158 11.86 7.99 -0.11
N ALA A 159 11.37 7.56 1.05
CA ALA A 159 10.37 8.29 1.83
C ALA A 159 10.92 9.57 2.51
N GLY A 160 10.05 10.58 2.63
CA GLY A 160 10.27 11.73 3.52
C GLY A 160 10.03 11.39 4.99
N LEU A 161 10.27 12.33 5.91
CA LEU A 161 10.25 12.05 7.36
C LEU A 161 8.94 11.40 7.85
N GLU A 162 7.79 11.97 7.50
CA GLU A 162 6.48 11.52 7.99
C GLU A 162 6.15 10.09 7.53
N ASP A 163 6.35 9.82 6.24
CA ASP A 163 6.13 8.49 5.65
C ASP A 163 7.15 7.46 6.15
N LEU A 164 8.41 7.87 6.35
CA LEU A 164 9.45 7.01 6.92
C LEU A 164 9.13 6.62 8.38
N VAL A 165 8.65 7.56 9.19
CA VAL A 165 8.22 7.29 10.57
C VAL A 165 7.03 6.33 10.59
N SER A 166 6.07 6.49 9.67
CA SER A 166 4.93 5.58 9.54
C SER A 166 5.34 4.15 9.19
N LYS A 167 6.32 3.98 8.28
CA LYS A 167 6.82 2.67 7.83
C LYS A 167 7.73 1.97 8.84
N ARG A 168 8.24 2.66 9.85
CA ARG A 168 9.23 2.13 10.81
C ARG A 168 8.78 0.85 11.51
N MET A 169 7.51 0.77 11.92
CA MET A 169 7.00 -0.42 12.61
C MET A 169 6.99 -1.65 11.70
N ALA A 170 6.53 -1.49 10.46
CA ALA A 170 6.53 -2.59 9.50
C ALA A 170 7.96 -3.03 9.11
N LEU A 171 8.93 -2.11 9.10
CA LEU A 171 10.34 -2.45 8.90
C LEU A 171 10.92 -3.26 10.06
N LEU A 172 10.54 -2.96 11.31
CA LEU A 172 10.93 -3.75 12.48
C LEU A 172 10.44 -5.21 12.39
N ASP A 173 9.23 -5.41 11.87
CA ASP A 173 8.67 -6.76 11.62
C ASP A 173 9.43 -7.53 10.51
N CYS A 174 10.26 -6.83 9.75
CA CYS A 174 11.15 -7.36 8.72
C CYS A 174 12.62 -7.43 9.17
N ALA A 175 12.95 -7.18 10.44
CA ALA A 175 14.34 -7.10 10.91
C ALA A 175 15.11 -8.43 10.78
N ASP A 176 14.44 -9.56 10.89
CA ASP A 176 15.04 -10.89 10.67
C ASP A 176 15.36 -11.16 9.20
N VAL A 177 14.66 -10.52 8.27
CA VAL A 177 14.89 -10.62 6.83
C VAL A 177 15.92 -9.59 6.36
N LEU A 178 15.72 -8.33 6.74
CA LEU A 178 16.53 -7.20 6.26
C LEU A 178 17.82 -7.01 7.05
N GLY A 179 17.91 -7.61 8.24
CA GLY A 179 19.01 -7.40 9.18
C GLY A 179 18.82 -6.14 10.04
N VAL A 180 19.24 -6.25 11.31
CA VAL A 180 19.14 -5.17 12.31
C VAL A 180 19.90 -3.90 11.91
N ASP A 181 20.95 -4.02 11.10
CA ASP A 181 21.75 -2.88 10.63
C ASP A 181 20.96 -1.95 9.70
N ASN A 182 20.05 -2.51 8.89
CA ASN A 182 19.21 -1.68 8.01
C ASN A 182 18.17 -0.90 8.80
N ILE A 183 17.65 -1.47 9.90
CA ILE A 183 16.78 -0.75 10.84
C ILE A 183 17.53 0.40 11.51
N ALA A 184 18.78 0.18 11.94
CA ALA A 184 19.60 1.23 12.54
C ALA A 184 19.88 2.40 11.57
N LYS A 185 20.06 2.11 10.27
CA LYS A 185 20.20 3.14 9.23
C LYS A 185 18.93 3.98 9.09
N VAL A 186 17.76 3.35 9.11
CA VAL A 186 16.46 4.04 9.06
C VAL A 186 16.29 4.96 10.27
N ASP A 187 16.61 4.49 11.47
CA ASP A 187 16.57 5.31 12.69
C ASP A 187 17.50 6.53 12.61
N THR A 188 18.71 6.33 12.14
CA THR A 188 19.69 7.41 11.92
C THR A 188 19.17 8.42 10.90
N ARG A 189 18.51 7.96 9.84
CA ARG A 189 17.94 8.83 8.81
C ARG A 189 16.74 9.62 9.32
N ILE A 190 15.86 9.01 10.12
CA ILE A 190 14.75 9.71 10.79
C ILE A 190 15.30 10.85 11.65
N GLU A 191 16.33 10.61 12.44
CA GLU A 191 16.93 11.64 13.30
C GLU A 191 17.56 12.77 12.47
N LYS A 192 18.27 12.42 11.40
CA LYS A 192 18.80 13.42 10.46
C LYS A 192 17.68 14.27 9.84
N LEU A 193 16.62 13.65 9.33
CA LEU A 193 15.51 14.38 8.72
C LEU A 193 14.77 15.28 9.74
N ARG A 194 14.64 14.86 11.00
CA ARG A 194 14.09 15.70 12.08
C ARG A 194 14.95 16.92 12.36
N THR A 195 16.26 16.74 12.43
CA THR A 195 17.19 17.87 12.67
C THR A 195 17.19 18.85 11.49
N ASP A 196 17.18 18.35 10.26
CA ASP A 196 17.08 19.17 9.04
C ASP A 196 15.75 19.95 8.98
N GLN A 197 14.64 19.31 9.35
CA GLN A 197 13.33 19.98 9.41
C GLN A 197 13.30 21.07 10.48
N LYS A 198 13.81 20.78 11.69
CA LYS A 198 13.90 21.78 12.77
C LYS A 198 14.74 22.99 12.35
N ALA A 199 15.90 22.77 11.73
CA ALA A 199 16.75 23.85 11.23
C ALA A 199 16.04 24.71 10.17
N THR A 200 15.26 24.05 9.29
CA THR A 200 14.45 24.74 8.28
C THR A 200 13.33 25.58 8.92
N ASP A 201 12.66 25.05 9.94
CA ASP A 201 11.59 25.75 10.65
C ASP A 201 12.13 26.94 11.46
N ASP A 202 13.26 26.76 12.15
CA ASP A 202 13.96 27.84 12.87
C ASP A 202 14.40 28.96 11.90
N ALA A 203 14.90 28.60 10.71
CA ALA A 203 15.26 29.56 9.68
C ALA A 203 14.04 30.33 9.14
N LYS A 204 12.91 29.65 8.92
CA LYS A 204 11.64 30.29 8.51
C LYS A 204 11.12 31.22 9.61
N GLN A 205 11.19 30.83 10.88
CA GLN A 205 10.80 31.67 12.00
C GLN A 205 11.67 32.92 12.11
N LYS A 206 13.00 32.78 11.95
CA LYS A 206 13.91 33.92 11.93
C LYS A 206 13.62 34.87 10.77
N GLN A 207 13.41 34.36 9.56
CA GLN A 207 13.02 35.18 8.41
C GLN A 207 11.68 35.92 8.66
N ALA A 208 10.70 35.26 9.25
CA ALA A 208 9.43 35.88 9.61
C ALA A 208 9.60 36.97 10.69
N ALA A 209 10.47 36.76 11.67
CA ALA A 209 10.79 37.74 12.70
C ALA A 209 11.52 38.96 12.13
N ASP A 210 12.51 38.75 11.26
CA ASP A 210 13.25 39.82 10.58
C ASP A 210 12.33 40.63 9.65
N ALA A 211 11.44 39.97 8.90
CA ALA A 211 10.43 40.64 8.09
C ALA A 211 9.48 41.48 8.96
N LYS A 212 9.04 40.95 10.10
CA LYS A 212 8.19 41.68 11.05
C LYS A 212 8.89 42.88 11.67
N ALA A 213 10.16 42.76 12.05
CA ALA A 213 10.96 43.86 12.56
C ALA A 213 11.18 44.96 11.51
N THR A 214 11.40 44.56 10.25
CA THR A 214 11.55 45.49 9.12
C THR A 214 10.25 46.25 8.86
N ALA A 215 9.10 45.57 8.91
CA ALA A 215 7.78 46.21 8.80
C ALA A 215 7.54 47.21 9.94
N ALA A 216 7.83 46.83 11.19
CA ALA A 216 7.68 47.72 12.34
C ALA A 216 8.58 48.97 12.25
N ALA A 217 9.81 48.84 11.75
CA ALA A 217 10.71 49.97 11.52
C ALA A 217 10.20 50.92 10.43
N ALA A 218 9.59 50.38 9.35
CA ALA A 218 8.96 51.19 8.31
C ALA A 218 7.74 51.96 8.83
N ASP A 219 6.93 51.34 9.69
CA ASP A 219 5.78 51.98 10.34
C ASP A 219 6.22 53.08 11.31
N ALA A 220 7.26 52.85 12.12
CA ALA A 220 7.84 53.86 13.00
C ALA A 220 8.38 55.07 12.23
N LYS A 221 9.02 54.84 11.08
CA LYS A 221 9.49 55.91 10.18
C LYS A 221 8.32 56.73 9.64
N ARG A 222 7.25 56.09 9.19
CA ARG A 222 6.02 56.79 8.76
C ARG A 222 5.41 57.64 9.88
N ALA A 223 5.35 57.10 11.10
CA ALA A 223 4.84 57.84 12.26
C ALA A 223 5.69 59.09 12.58
N ALA A 224 7.02 58.97 12.49
CA ALA A 224 7.94 60.09 12.67
C ALA A 224 7.79 61.17 11.58
N GLU A 225 7.60 60.77 10.31
CA GLU A 225 7.34 61.69 9.19
C GLU A 225 6.00 62.45 9.36
N VAL A 226 4.97 61.79 9.91
CA VAL A 226 3.69 62.44 10.24
C VAL A 226 3.88 63.46 11.37
N ALA A 227 4.60 63.10 12.44
CA ALA A 227 4.87 64.00 13.56
C ALA A 227 5.71 65.23 13.15
N ALA A 228 6.72 65.05 12.29
CA ALA A 228 7.54 66.16 11.77
C ALA A 228 6.73 67.16 10.93
N ASN A 229 5.71 66.69 10.20
CA ASN A 229 4.81 67.58 9.46
C ASN A 229 3.86 68.38 10.36
N MET A 230 3.56 67.89 11.57
CA MET A 230 2.74 68.60 12.57
C MET A 230 3.51 69.71 13.31
N ALA A 231 4.85 69.73 13.27
CA ALA A 231 5.69 70.69 14.01
C ALA A 231 6.11 71.95 13.21
N LYS A 232 5.68 72.09 11.94
CA LYS A 232 5.89 73.33 11.18
C LYS A 232 4.95 74.45 11.66
N PRO A 233 5.37 75.73 11.71
CA PRO A 233 4.55 76.81 12.26
C PRO A 233 3.23 76.94 11.50
N ALA A 234 2.14 76.98 12.25
CA ALA A 234 0.79 77.15 11.74
C ALA A 234 0.65 78.49 11.01
N ILE A 235 0.69 78.45 9.67
CA ILE A 235 0.06 79.48 8.86
C ILE A 235 -1.44 79.32 9.09
N LYS A 236 -2.10 80.39 9.57
CA LYS A 236 -3.55 80.48 9.81
C LYS A 236 -4.34 79.60 8.82
N PRO A 237 -5.20 78.68 9.29
CA PRO A 237 -6.04 77.94 8.36
C PRO A 237 -7.04 78.94 7.76
N ALA A 238 -6.78 79.32 6.51
CA ALA A 238 -7.84 79.71 5.62
C ALA A 238 -8.82 78.54 5.59
N VAL A 239 -10.07 78.80 5.96
CA VAL A 239 -11.19 77.86 5.87
C VAL A 239 -11.25 77.38 4.42
N LYS A 240 -10.68 76.20 4.18
CA LYS A 240 -10.77 75.47 2.92
C LYS A 240 -12.01 74.58 3.04
N PRO A 241 -12.88 74.51 2.03
CA PRO A 241 -14.07 73.67 2.08
C PRO A 241 -13.67 72.21 2.36
N ALA A 242 -14.49 71.51 3.14
CA ALA A 242 -14.30 70.09 3.43
C ALA A 242 -13.97 69.32 2.15
N GLU A 243 -12.79 68.71 2.13
CA GLU A 243 -12.30 67.94 0.99
C GLU A 243 -13.25 66.77 0.76
N GLU A 244 -13.81 66.70 -0.45
CA GLU A 244 -14.79 65.71 -0.86
C GLU A 244 -14.22 64.29 -0.68
N VAL A 245 -14.82 63.51 0.22
CA VAL A 245 -14.30 62.19 0.57
C VAL A 245 -14.50 61.24 -0.61
N THR A 246 -13.42 60.77 -1.21
CA THR A 246 -13.44 60.07 -2.51
C THR A 246 -14.35 58.85 -2.54
N PHE A 247 -14.58 58.13 -1.44
CA PHE A 247 -15.48 56.96 -1.48
C PHE A 247 -16.98 57.31 -1.50
N VAL A 248 -17.35 58.57 -1.20
CA VAL A 248 -18.76 58.99 -1.14
C VAL A 248 -19.40 58.92 -2.52
N GLY A 249 -20.58 58.31 -2.58
CA GLY A 249 -21.37 58.16 -3.80
C GLY A 249 -22.01 56.78 -3.93
N ARG A 250 -22.65 56.56 -5.08
CA ARG A 250 -23.29 55.30 -5.43
C ARG A 250 -22.34 54.40 -6.21
N TRP A 251 -22.32 53.12 -5.85
CA TRP A 251 -21.44 52.11 -6.41
C TRP A 251 -22.19 50.84 -6.78
N ASP A 252 -21.71 50.16 -7.81
CA ASP A 252 -22.30 48.97 -8.41
C ASP A 252 -21.23 47.88 -8.56
N GLN A 253 -21.60 46.64 -8.25
CA GLN A 253 -20.70 45.49 -8.29
C GLN A 253 -20.42 44.99 -9.71
N ILE A 254 -21.30 45.28 -10.69
CA ILE A 254 -21.25 44.67 -12.02
C ILE A 254 -20.38 45.50 -12.99
N ASP A 255 -20.92 46.59 -13.52
CA ASP A 255 -20.29 47.36 -14.61
C ASP A 255 -20.35 48.88 -14.41
N GLY A 256 -20.99 49.36 -13.33
CA GLY A 256 -21.22 50.78 -13.10
C GLY A 256 -22.46 51.32 -13.82
N SER A 257 -23.33 50.45 -14.35
CA SER A 257 -24.61 50.80 -14.97
C SER A 257 -25.72 51.08 -13.97
N CYS A 258 -25.50 50.76 -12.68
CA CYS A 258 -26.41 51.05 -11.55
C CYS A 258 -27.77 50.34 -11.65
N ARG A 259 -27.80 49.20 -12.35
CA ARG A 259 -29.01 48.37 -12.52
C ARG A 259 -29.06 47.19 -11.55
N GLY A 260 -27.94 46.89 -10.87
CA GLY A 260 -27.81 45.80 -9.89
C GLY A 260 -27.94 46.27 -8.44
N ARG A 261 -27.32 45.51 -7.51
CA ARG A 261 -27.25 45.88 -6.09
C ARG A 261 -26.42 47.15 -5.92
N LEU A 262 -27.05 48.21 -5.43
CA LEU A 262 -26.43 49.50 -5.21
C LEU A 262 -25.84 49.58 -3.80
N TRP A 263 -24.64 50.15 -3.73
CA TRP A 263 -23.94 50.46 -2.50
C TRP A 263 -23.84 51.98 -2.38
N ASP A 264 -24.60 52.56 -1.45
CA ASP A 264 -24.57 54.01 -1.21
C ASP A 264 -23.66 54.29 -0.01
N PHE A 265 -22.47 54.79 -0.29
CA PHE A 265 -21.53 55.18 0.75
C PHE A 265 -21.63 56.68 0.99
N ASN A 266 -21.84 57.05 2.25
CA ASN A 266 -21.72 58.42 2.73
C ASN A 266 -20.93 58.44 4.05
N THR A 267 -20.72 59.61 4.63
CA THR A 267 -19.91 59.77 5.85
C THR A 267 -20.71 59.63 7.15
N ARG A 268 -22.02 59.40 7.08
CA ARG A 268 -22.95 59.41 8.22
C ARG A 268 -23.61 58.07 8.48
N THR A 269 -23.97 57.33 7.42
CA THR A 269 -24.66 56.05 7.51
C THR A 269 -24.16 55.09 6.44
N TYR A 270 -24.25 53.80 6.73
CA TYR A 270 -24.03 52.71 5.80
C TYR A 270 -25.18 51.71 5.96
N ASP A 271 -25.93 51.47 4.89
CA ASP A 271 -27.11 50.59 4.87
C ASP A 271 -28.12 50.87 6.02
N GLY A 272 -28.28 52.15 6.38
CA GLY A 272 -29.14 52.60 7.48
C GLY A 272 -28.47 52.67 8.85
N THR A 273 -27.32 52.02 9.06
CA THR A 273 -26.57 52.05 10.32
C THR A 273 -25.65 53.27 10.40
N PRO A 274 -25.67 54.06 11.49
CA PRO A 274 -24.78 55.20 11.68
C PRO A 274 -23.29 54.83 11.68
N ILE A 275 -22.48 55.64 11.02
CA ILE A 275 -21.03 55.54 11.04
C ILE A 275 -20.50 56.31 12.26
N ARG A 276 -19.74 55.62 13.10
CA ARG A 276 -19.13 56.17 14.32
C ARG A 276 -17.76 56.78 14.04
N ASN A 277 -16.95 56.12 13.21
CA ASN A 277 -15.59 56.55 12.92
C ASN A 277 -15.20 56.25 11.46
N VAL A 278 -14.42 57.14 10.85
CA VAL A 278 -13.86 56.98 9.50
C VAL A 278 -12.37 57.26 9.57
N GLU A 279 -11.55 56.22 9.42
CA GLU A 279 -10.10 56.32 9.41
C GLU A 279 -9.59 56.22 7.99
N ARG A 280 -8.71 57.14 7.57
CA ARG A 280 -8.10 57.12 6.24
C ARG A 280 -6.65 56.65 6.34
N ASN A 281 -6.29 55.65 5.54
CA ASN A 281 -4.92 55.19 5.35
C ASN A 281 -4.59 55.18 3.84
N GLY A 282 -4.00 56.28 3.37
CA GLY A 282 -3.73 56.47 1.94
C GLY A 282 -5.01 56.55 1.09
N ASN A 283 -5.17 55.59 0.18
CA ASN A 283 -6.36 55.40 -0.65
C ASN A 283 -7.33 54.36 -0.06
N SER A 284 -7.09 53.90 1.16
CA SER A 284 -7.99 52.99 1.85
C SER A 284 -8.66 53.72 3.02
N TYR A 285 -9.89 53.31 3.33
CA TYR A 285 -10.68 53.83 4.42
C TYR A 285 -11.18 52.69 5.29
N ARG A 286 -11.11 52.84 6.61
CA ARG A 286 -11.74 51.93 7.56
C ARG A 286 -12.94 52.64 8.17
N LEU A 287 -14.11 52.01 8.11
CA LEU A 287 -15.34 52.53 8.65
C LEU A 287 -15.77 51.67 9.83
N GLU A 288 -16.07 52.30 10.95
CA GLU A 288 -16.65 51.66 12.14
C GLU A 288 -18.08 52.17 12.32
N LEU A 289 -19.02 51.26 12.45
CA LEU A 289 -20.44 51.53 12.64
C LEU A 289 -20.80 51.58 14.13
N SER A 290 -21.95 52.19 14.45
CA SER A 290 -22.40 52.33 15.84
C SER A 290 -22.75 51.02 16.53
N ASP A 291 -23.04 49.96 15.78
CA ASP A 291 -23.29 48.60 16.27
C ASP A 291 -21.99 47.80 16.55
N GLY A 292 -20.83 48.40 16.31
CA GLY A 292 -19.51 47.78 16.48
C GLY A 292 -18.99 47.04 15.25
N TYR A 293 -19.78 46.95 14.17
CA TYR A 293 -19.31 46.37 12.91
C TYR A 293 -18.28 47.29 12.24
N ALA A 294 -17.23 46.70 11.66
CA ALA A 294 -16.21 47.45 10.94
C ALA A 294 -15.85 46.80 9.61
N PHE A 295 -15.64 47.62 8.58
CA PHE A 295 -15.24 47.18 7.25
C PHE A 295 -14.22 48.15 6.63
N GLU A 296 -13.50 47.66 5.62
CA GLU A 296 -12.51 48.44 4.89
C GLU A 296 -12.94 48.69 3.44
N LEU A 297 -12.71 49.91 2.97
CA LEU A 297 -12.73 50.28 1.57
C LEU A 297 -11.29 50.40 1.10
N ARG A 298 -10.84 49.47 0.27
CA ARG A 298 -9.46 49.41 -0.26
C ARG A 298 -9.39 49.95 -1.68
N ASP A 299 -8.22 50.45 -2.06
CA ASP A 299 -7.91 50.92 -3.42
C ASP A 299 -8.93 51.94 -3.96
N VAL A 300 -9.41 52.84 -3.10
CA VAL A 300 -10.43 53.82 -3.47
C VAL A 300 -9.87 54.80 -4.48
N THR A 301 -10.49 54.82 -5.66
CA THR A 301 -10.26 55.78 -6.73
C THR A 301 -11.55 56.52 -7.05
N LYS A 302 -11.51 57.47 -7.98
CA LYS A 302 -12.73 58.14 -8.47
C LYS A 302 -13.71 57.20 -9.21
N ARG A 303 -13.29 55.98 -9.59
CA ARG A 303 -14.08 55.08 -10.44
C ARG A 303 -14.24 53.67 -9.88
N ASN A 304 -13.32 53.23 -9.03
CA ASN A 304 -13.33 51.88 -8.47
C ASN A 304 -13.00 51.94 -6.97
N LEU A 305 -13.55 51.01 -6.22
CA LEU A 305 -13.13 50.69 -4.85
C LEU A 305 -13.34 49.20 -4.57
N THR A 306 -12.70 48.67 -3.55
CA THR A 306 -12.92 47.31 -3.07
C THR A 306 -13.49 47.36 -1.66
N TRP A 307 -14.71 46.89 -1.46
CA TRP A 307 -15.27 46.70 -0.12
C TRP A 307 -14.74 45.39 0.47
N TYR A 308 -14.36 45.39 1.74
CA TYR A 308 -13.78 44.25 2.45
C TYR A 308 -14.36 44.13 3.87
N SER A 309 -14.96 43.00 4.20
CA SER A 309 -15.44 42.71 5.55
C SER A 309 -14.29 42.25 6.45
N LEU A 310 -14.11 42.90 7.60
CA LEU A 310 -13.13 42.46 8.59
C LEU A 310 -13.57 41.20 9.36
N GLU A 311 -14.87 40.93 9.41
CA GLU A 311 -15.44 39.82 10.18
C GLU A 311 -15.56 38.52 9.35
N SER A 312 -16.10 38.61 8.14
CA SER A 312 -16.29 37.44 7.26
C SER A 312 -15.12 37.19 6.30
N GLY A 313 -14.30 38.21 6.03
CA GLY A 313 -13.26 38.16 5.00
C GLY A 313 -13.77 38.36 3.57
N ASP A 314 -15.07 38.58 3.37
CA ASP A 314 -15.67 38.81 2.05
C ASP A 314 -15.12 40.09 1.39
N SER A 315 -14.94 40.04 0.07
CA SER A 315 -14.48 41.20 -0.70
C SER A 315 -15.26 41.38 -2.00
N PHE A 316 -15.63 42.62 -2.30
CA PHE A 316 -16.36 42.98 -3.51
C PHE A 316 -15.69 44.17 -4.19
N ARG A 317 -15.36 44.01 -5.48
CA ARG A 317 -14.91 45.12 -6.30
C ARG A 317 -16.13 45.88 -6.81
N LEU A 318 -16.17 47.17 -6.52
CA LEU A 318 -17.27 48.06 -6.88
C LEU A 318 -16.79 49.14 -7.86
N LYS A 319 -17.64 49.46 -8.83
CA LYS A 319 -17.46 50.53 -9.81
C LYS A 319 -18.41 51.68 -9.49
N ARG A 320 -17.94 52.92 -9.63
CA ARG A 320 -18.78 54.08 -9.38
C ARG A 320 -19.86 54.17 -10.45
N CYS A 321 -21.08 54.43 -10.00
CA CYS A 321 -22.17 54.84 -10.86
C CYS A 321 -21.79 56.07 -11.68
N LYS A 322 -22.02 56.02 -13.00
CA LYS A 322 -21.90 57.20 -13.86
C LYS A 322 -23.08 58.14 -13.70
#